data_AF-A0A1E3LXD2-F1
#
_entry.id   AF-A0A1E3LXD2-F1
#
_cell.length_a   1.000
_cell.length_b   1.000
_cell.length_c   1.000
_cell.angle_alpha   90.00
_cell.angle_beta   90.00
_cell.angle_gamma   90.00
#
_symmetry.space_group_name_H-M   'P 1'
#
loop_
_entity.id
_entity.type
_entity.pdbx_description
1 polymer ?
#
loop_
_entity_poly.entity_id
_entity_poly.type
_entity_poly.pdbx_seq_one_letter_code
_entity_poly.pdbx_strand_id
1 'polypeptide(L)'
;MGSAQTLLVELEARGEAPDLVLSADPGAEKPETYAYQEMMAAWMAARGIPYEIVRYVPRRFKHWPPYYSILANVLTNATLPSISLGRHSCSLKWKVAPQDAYLRDWAPAQTAWSRGQKVVRLIGYDASPADSRRYAHASAIDDPPFECRYPLREWGWTRDRCVARIVSAGLPVPPKSSCFFCGAIRPDEVRALPSWCLRLIVLIEARAEPRLRSVEGLWRRSTKTKPGKITDFIRAERLLPEAEIAAIRRDAPTNLIRFQDAASLVPVSERPTMEAWIATFNAGLMEAE
;
A
#
# COMPACT_ATOMS: atom_id res chain seq x y z
N MET A 1 13.19 -3.86 -4.90
CA MET A 1 12.28 -4.27 -5.98
C MET A 1 12.65 -5.69 -6.33
N GLY A 2 11.69 -6.56 -6.55
CA GLY A 2 11.97 -7.90 -7.08
C GLY A 2 12.01 -9.03 -6.06
N SER A 3 12.48 -8.82 -4.83
CA SER A 3 12.84 -9.93 -3.94
C SER A 3 11.71 -10.96 -3.68
N ALA A 4 10.48 -10.53 -3.36
CA ALA A 4 9.35 -11.46 -3.21
C ALA A 4 9.00 -12.19 -4.52
N GLN A 5 9.08 -11.49 -5.65
CA GLN A 5 8.81 -12.06 -6.97
C GLN A 5 9.88 -13.08 -7.39
N THR A 6 11.14 -12.75 -7.16
CA THR A 6 12.28 -13.64 -7.41
C THR A 6 12.12 -14.92 -6.61
N LEU A 7 11.71 -14.81 -5.34
CA LEU A 7 11.49 -15.97 -4.49
C LEU A 7 10.45 -16.91 -5.10
N LEU A 8 9.29 -16.38 -5.51
CA LEU A 8 8.24 -17.16 -6.17
C LEU A 8 8.73 -17.84 -7.45
N VAL A 9 9.39 -17.09 -8.33
CA VAL A 9 9.89 -17.58 -9.62
C VAL A 9 10.95 -18.67 -9.43
N GLU A 10 11.81 -18.53 -8.42
CA GLU A 10 12.86 -19.50 -8.16
C GLU A 10 12.32 -20.77 -7.50
N LEU A 11 11.37 -20.65 -6.57
CA LEU A 11 10.70 -21.80 -5.96
C LEU A 11 9.95 -22.62 -6.99
N GLU A 12 9.19 -21.97 -7.88
CA GLU A 12 8.47 -22.67 -8.95
C GLU A 12 9.43 -23.42 -9.89
N ALA A 13 10.52 -22.78 -10.31
CA ALA A 13 11.53 -23.42 -11.17
C ALA A 13 12.24 -24.63 -10.52
N ARG A 14 12.23 -24.71 -9.18
CA ARG A 14 12.77 -25.84 -8.42
C ARG A 14 11.74 -26.94 -8.15
N GLY A 15 10.49 -26.76 -8.57
CA GLY A 15 9.40 -27.66 -8.19
C GLY A 15 8.99 -27.53 -6.73
N GLU A 16 9.33 -26.41 -6.08
CA GLU A 16 9.06 -26.09 -4.68
C GLU A 16 8.02 -24.95 -4.56
N ALA A 17 7.09 -24.86 -5.51
CA ALA A 17 6.08 -23.81 -5.52
C ALA A 17 5.29 -23.78 -4.19
N PRO A 18 5.00 -22.58 -3.64
CA PRO A 18 4.28 -22.48 -2.38
C PRO A 18 2.83 -22.95 -2.53
N ASP A 19 2.27 -23.49 -1.45
CA ASP A 19 0.87 -23.93 -1.39
C ASP A 19 -0.14 -22.78 -1.59
N LEU A 20 0.28 -21.55 -1.29
CA LEU A 20 -0.53 -20.34 -1.37
C LEU A 20 0.36 -19.09 -1.45
N VAL A 21 0.02 -18.18 -2.36
CA VAL A 21 0.56 -16.82 -2.41
C VAL A 21 -0.53 -15.82 -2.00
N LEU A 22 -0.21 -14.92 -1.08
CA LEU A 22 -1.10 -13.84 -0.66
C LEU A 22 -0.55 -12.48 -1.06
N SER A 23 -1.43 -11.59 -1.50
CA SER A 23 -1.15 -10.16 -1.61
C SER A 23 -2.17 -9.36 -0.83
N ALA A 24 -1.71 -8.45 0.02
CA ALA A 24 -2.61 -7.52 0.68
C ALA A 24 -2.78 -6.24 -0.12
N ASP A 25 -4.02 -5.92 -0.48
CA ASP A 25 -4.35 -4.69 -1.18
C ASP A 25 -4.89 -3.63 -0.19
N PRO A 26 -4.15 -2.53 0.04
CA PRO A 26 -4.61 -1.42 0.86
C PRO A 26 -5.64 -0.52 0.16
N GLY A 27 -5.96 -0.77 -1.11
CA GLY A 27 -6.89 0.01 -1.94
C GLY A 27 -6.33 1.35 -2.41
N ALA A 28 -5.01 1.49 -2.47
CA ALA A 28 -4.33 2.72 -2.86
C ALA A 28 -2.90 2.51 -3.36
N GLU A 29 -2.57 1.32 -3.87
CA GLU A 29 -1.28 1.08 -4.53
C GLU A 29 -1.19 1.92 -5.82
N LYS A 30 0.00 2.01 -6.41
CA LYS A 30 0.18 2.73 -7.68
C LYS A 30 -0.44 1.94 -8.83
N PRO A 31 -0.87 2.60 -9.93
CA PRO A 31 -1.42 1.91 -11.10
C PRO A 31 -0.53 0.78 -11.64
N GLU A 32 0.78 1.01 -11.71
CA GLU A 32 1.73 0.02 -12.23
C GLU A 32 1.85 -1.19 -11.30
N THR A 33 1.56 -1.02 -10.01
CA THR A 33 1.53 -2.14 -9.06
C THR A 33 0.31 -3.02 -9.32
N TYR A 34 -0.87 -2.44 -9.57
CA TYR A 34 -2.07 -3.21 -9.91
C TYR A 34 -1.92 -3.94 -11.25
N ALA A 35 -1.41 -3.27 -12.29
CA ALA A 35 -1.12 -3.91 -13.57
C ALA A 35 -0.11 -5.08 -13.43
N TYR A 36 0.90 -4.91 -12.59
CA TYR A 36 1.84 -5.99 -12.29
C TYR A 36 1.18 -7.17 -11.57
N GLN A 37 0.29 -6.90 -10.60
CA GLN A 37 -0.45 -7.93 -9.88
C GLN A 37 -1.36 -8.74 -10.80
N GLU A 38 -2.05 -8.10 -11.74
CA GLU A 38 -2.89 -8.79 -12.74
C GLU A 38 -2.05 -9.73 -13.63
N MET A 39 -0.92 -9.25 -14.14
CA MET A 39 0.02 -10.06 -14.92
C MET A 39 0.54 -11.25 -14.10
N MET A 40 0.90 -11.01 -12.84
CA MET A 40 1.40 -12.09 -11.97
C MET A 40 0.33 -13.09 -11.57
N ALA A 41 -0.92 -12.66 -11.41
CA ALA A 41 -2.05 -13.55 -11.19
C ALA A 41 -2.21 -14.53 -12.36
N ALA A 42 -2.15 -14.03 -13.60
CA ALA A 42 -2.17 -14.87 -14.79
C ALA A 42 -0.96 -15.83 -14.86
N TRP A 43 0.24 -15.35 -14.52
CA TRP A 43 1.45 -16.18 -14.47
C TRP A 43 1.35 -17.33 -13.47
N MET A 44 0.81 -17.08 -12.27
CA MET A 44 0.59 -18.09 -11.22
C MET A 44 -0.52 -19.07 -11.59
N ALA A 45 -1.63 -18.58 -12.16
CA ALA A 45 -2.74 -19.42 -12.62
C ALA A 45 -2.29 -20.42 -13.69
N ALA A 46 -1.46 -19.98 -14.65
CA ALA A 46 -0.88 -20.86 -15.67
C ALA A 46 0.03 -21.97 -15.11
N ARG A 47 0.46 -21.85 -13.85
CA ARG A 47 1.33 -22.78 -13.13
C ARG A 47 0.62 -23.55 -12.01
N GLY A 48 -0.69 -23.34 -11.87
CA GLY A 48 -1.47 -23.97 -10.80
C GLY A 48 -1.09 -23.50 -9.39
N ILE A 49 -0.48 -22.32 -9.24
CA ILE A 49 -0.11 -21.76 -7.94
C ILE A 49 -1.31 -20.96 -7.41
N PRO A 50 -1.92 -21.33 -6.26
CA PRO A 50 -3.01 -20.57 -5.68
C PRO A 50 -2.58 -19.15 -5.30
N TYR A 51 -3.35 -18.16 -5.73
CA TYR A 51 -3.06 -16.74 -5.47
C TYR A 51 -4.31 -15.99 -5.05
N GLU A 52 -4.23 -15.28 -3.93
CA GLU A 52 -5.35 -14.53 -3.38
C GLU A 52 -4.97 -13.09 -3.02
N ILE A 53 -5.87 -12.16 -3.34
CA ILE A 53 -5.77 -10.77 -2.95
C ILE A 53 -6.70 -10.52 -1.77
N VAL A 54 -6.10 -10.17 -0.62
CA VAL A 54 -6.83 -9.94 0.63
C VAL A 54 -6.89 -8.46 0.95
N ARG A 55 -8.00 -8.00 1.54
CA ARG A 55 -8.22 -6.61 1.93
C ARG A 55 -8.63 -6.52 3.39
N TYR A 56 -8.21 -5.44 4.05
CA TYR A 56 -8.64 -5.18 5.42
C TYR A 56 -10.11 -4.76 5.43
N VAL A 57 -10.95 -5.52 6.13
CA VAL A 57 -12.35 -5.17 6.37
C VAL A 57 -12.50 -4.56 7.76
N PRO A 58 -12.84 -3.26 7.88
CA PRO A 58 -13.04 -2.64 9.18
C PRO A 58 -14.28 -3.20 9.86
N ARG A 59 -14.12 -3.65 11.10
CA ARG A 59 -15.25 -4.07 11.96
C ARG A 59 -15.89 -2.89 12.69
N ARG A 60 -15.12 -1.84 12.96
CA ARG A 60 -15.56 -0.62 13.65
C ARG A 60 -14.85 0.59 13.03
N PHE A 61 -15.58 1.66 12.78
CA PHE A 61 -15.04 2.94 12.33
C PHE A 61 -15.42 4.02 13.32
N LYS A 62 -14.46 4.90 13.65
CA LYS A 62 -14.67 6.00 14.61
C LYS A 62 -15.50 7.14 14.02
N HIS A 63 -15.34 7.39 12.73
CA HIS A 63 -16.00 8.46 12.00
C HIS A 63 -16.64 7.89 10.73
N TRP A 64 -17.79 8.44 10.35
CA TRP A 64 -18.44 8.19 9.07
C TRP A 64 -17.81 9.12 8.01
N PRO A 65 -17.70 8.74 6.72
CA PRO A 65 -18.14 7.48 6.12
C PRO A 65 -17.28 6.27 6.51
N PRO A 66 -17.83 5.04 6.45
CA PRO A 66 -17.02 3.83 6.49
C PRO A 66 -15.90 3.91 5.44
N TYR A 67 -14.74 3.36 5.77
CA TYR A 67 -13.57 3.35 4.88
C TYR A 67 -13.13 1.92 4.63
N TYR A 68 -12.88 1.52 3.38
CA TYR A 68 -12.39 0.17 3.06
C TYR A 68 -10.99 0.18 2.44
N SER A 69 -10.41 1.37 2.27
CA SER A 69 -9.04 1.58 1.82
C SER A 69 -8.27 2.47 2.80
N ILE A 70 -6.94 2.43 2.72
CA ILE A 70 -6.08 3.36 3.46
C ILE A 70 -6.33 4.81 3.05
N LEU A 71 -6.65 5.07 1.78
CA LEU A 71 -6.98 6.40 1.27
C LEU A 71 -8.24 6.96 1.94
N ALA A 72 -9.34 6.19 1.90
CA ALA A 72 -10.57 6.54 2.59
C ALA A 72 -10.33 6.73 4.09
N ASN A 73 -9.50 5.88 4.70
CA ASN A 73 -9.20 5.99 6.12
C ASN A 73 -8.50 7.31 6.49
N VAL A 74 -7.48 7.73 5.73
CA VAL A 74 -6.75 8.97 6.05
C VAL A 74 -7.61 10.21 5.80
N LEU A 75 -8.44 10.19 4.76
CA LEU A 75 -9.36 11.28 4.43
C LEU A 75 -10.50 11.39 5.45
N THR A 76 -11.19 10.29 5.77
CA THR A 76 -12.27 10.29 6.78
C THR A 76 -11.78 10.79 8.14
N ASN A 77 -10.56 10.41 8.54
CA ASN A 77 -10.02 10.80 9.85
C ASN A 77 -9.24 12.13 9.84
N ALA A 78 -9.11 12.79 8.68
CA ALA A 78 -8.29 13.99 8.49
C ALA A 78 -6.88 13.80 9.12
N THR A 79 -6.20 12.74 8.69
CA THR A 79 -4.89 12.35 9.22
C THR A 79 -3.96 11.94 8.07
N LEU A 80 -2.71 11.62 8.40
CA LEU A 80 -1.74 11.09 7.44
C LEU A 80 -1.51 9.59 7.71
N PRO A 81 -0.94 8.84 6.74
CA PRO A 81 -0.44 7.50 7.01
C PRO A 81 0.46 7.47 8.24
N SER A 82 0.41 6.38 9.01
CA SER A 82 1.19 6.24 10.25
C SER A 82 2.68 6.49 10.03
N ILE A 83 3.20 6.07 8.86
CA ILE A 83 4.61 6.26 8.49
C ILE A 83 4.99 7.74 8.37
N SER A 84 4.07 8.60 7.94
CA SER A 84 4.26 10.05 7.92
C SER A 84 4.17 10.67 9.32
N LEU A 85 3.66 9.92 10.31
CA LEU A 85 3.62 10.33 11.73
C LEU A 85 4.70 9.64 12.58
N GLY A 86 5.72 9.02 11.95
CA GLY A 86 6.80 8.34 12.65
C GLY A 86 6.43 6.96 13.23
N ARG A 87 5.30 6.38 12.83
CA ARG A 87 4.80 5.08 13.32
C ARG A 87 4.74 4.03 12.20
N HIS A 88 4.78 2.75 12.54
CA HIS A 88 4.84 1.66 11.56
C HIS A 88 3.56 0.80 11.48
N SER A 89 2.43 1.30 12.00
CA SER A 89 1.17 0.54 12.07
C SER A 89 0.41 0.38 10.75
N CYS A 90 0.73 1.15 9.71
CA CYS A 90 0.10 0.98 8.39
C CYS A 90 0.29 -0.43 7.84
N SER A 91 1.50 -0.98 7.85
CA SER A 91 1.77 -2.32 7.33
C SER A 91 1.07 -3.39 8.15
N LEU A 92 1.01 -3.23 9.48
CA LEU A 92 0.31 -4.17 10.35
C LEU A 92 -1.20 -4.19 10.05
N LYS A 93 -1.84 -3.03 10.01
CA LYS A 93 -3.29 -2.92 9.78
C LYS A 93 -3.71 -3.32 8.37
N TRP A 94 -3.00 -2.83 7.36
CA TRP A 94 -3.44 -2.93 5.97
C TRP A 94 -2.79 -4.08 5.20
N LYS A 95 -1.73 -4.69 5.74
CA LYS A 95 -1.03 -5.80 5.06
C LYS A 95 -1.02 -7.09 5.88
N VAL A 96 -0.53 -7.05 7.12
CA VAL A 96 -0.42 -8.25 7.95
C VAL A 96 -1.80 -8.76 8.39
N ALA A 97 -2.61 -7.90 9.01
CA ALA A 97 -3.91 -8.28 9.54
C ALA A 97 -4.88 -8.97 8.53
N PRO A 98 -5.05 -8.49 7.28
CA PRO A 98 -5.90 -9.20 6.33
C PRO A 98 -5.33 -10.55 5.86
N GLN A 99 -4.00 -10.68 5.75
CA GLN A 99 -3.37 -11.97 5.42
C GLN A 99 -3.52 -12.96 6.57
N ASP A 100 -3.29 -12.54 7.81
CA ASP A 100 -3.52 -13.36 8.99
C ASP A 100 -4.99 -13.79 9.11
N ALA A 101 -5.91 -12.88 8.81
CA ALA A 101 -7.34 -13.18 8.82
C ALA A 101 -7.70 -14.26 7.79
N TYR A 102 -7.18 -14.16 6.56
CA TYR A 102 -7.37 -15.17 5.53
C TYR A 102 -6.80 -16.52 5.96
N LEU A 103 -5.57 -16.55 6.48
CA LEU A 103 -4.91 -17.79 6.92
C LEU A 103 -5.66 -18.49 8.07
N ARG A 104 -6.35 -17.73 8.93
CA ARG A 104 -7.18 -18.33 9.99
C ARG A 104 -8.33 -19.17 9.45
N ASP A 105 -8.84 -18.82 8.27
CA ASP A 105 -9.97 -19.50 7.63
C ASP A 105 -9.49 -20.48 6.53
N TRP A 106 -8.19 -20.54 6.26
CA TRP A 106 -7.61 -21.43 5.25
C TRP A 106 -7.42 -22.86 5.80
N ALA A 107 -8.15 -23.83 5.24
CA ALA A 107 -8.23 -25.19 5.76
C ALA A 107 -6.87 -25.91 5.95
N PRO A 108 -5.87 -25.77 5.04
CA PRO A 108 -4.53 -26.32 5.26
C PRO A 108 -3.84 -25.76 6.51
N ALA A 109 -3.96 -24.45 6.78
CA ALA A 109 -3.40 -23.84 7.98
C ALA A 109 -4.11 -24.33 9.26
N GLN A 110 -5.44 -24.40 9.25
CA GLN A 110 -6.21 -24.97 10.38
C GLN A 110 -5.82 -26.42 10.66
N THR A 111 -5.61 -27.21 9.61
CA THR A 111 -5.17 -28.61 9.72
C THR A 111 -3.77 -28.71 10.31
N ALA A 112 -2.83 -27.88 9.87
CA ALA A 112 -1.48 -27.82 10.43
C ALA A 112 -1.51 -27.47 11.93
N TRP A 113 -2.22 -26.40 12.29
CA TRP A 113 -2.28 -25.94 13.68
C TRP A 113 -2.99 -26.93 14.60
N SER A 114 -4.04 -27.61 14.15
CA SER A 114 -4.71 -28.65 14.96
C SER A 114 -3.81 -29.85 15.27
N ARG A 115 -2.77 -30.07 14.45
CA ARG A 115 -1.71 -31.07 14.66
C ARG A 115 -0.50 -30.53 15.42
N GLY A 116 -0.55 -29.29 15.92
CA GLY A 116 0.58 -28.63 16.57
C GLY A 116 1.73 -28.26 15.61
N GLN A 117 1.49 -28.28 14.30
CA GLN A 117 2.47 -27.87 13.28
C GLN A 117 2.39 -26.35 13.06
N LYS A 118 3.50 -25.78 12.59
CA LYS A 118 3.58 -24.37 12.18
C LYS A 118 3.37 -24.22 10.68
N VAL A 119 2.76 -23.12 10.26
CA VAL A 119 2.68 -22.75 8.84
C VAL A 119 3.97 -22.04 8.44
N VAL A 120 4.63 -22.47 7.37
CA VAL A 120 5.88 -21.85 6.90
C VAL A 120 5.58 -20.58 6.11
N ARG A 121 6.08 -19.44 6.60
CA ARG A 121 6.02 -18.14 5.91
C ARG A 121 7.31 -17.88 5.15
N LEU A 122 7.19 -17.83 3.83
CA LEU A 122 8.31 -17.53 2.94
C LEU A 122 8.45 -16.01 2.78
N ILE A 123 9.56 -15.44 3.26
CA ILE A 123 9.80 -14.00 3.24
C ILE A 123 10.92 -13.66 2.25
N GLY A 124 10.58 -12.85 1.24
CA GLY A 124 11.49 -12.39 0.20
C GLY A 124 12.44 -11.27 0.64
N TYR A 125 13.19 -11.44 1.73
CA TYR A 125 14.31 -10.55 2.06
C TYR A 125 15.58 -11.05 1.36
N ASP A 126 16.25 -10.19 0.60
CA ASP A 126 17.51 -10.55 -0.04
C ASP A 126 18.72 -10.38 0.91
N ALA A 127 19.90 -10.82 0.45
CA ALA A 127 21.15 -10.77 1.21
C ALA A 127 21.82 -9.37 1.20
N SER A 128 21.26 -8.37 0.51
CA SER A 128 21.86 -7.03 0.45
C SER A 128 21.66 -6.24 1.75
N PRO A 129 22.50 -5.20 2.03
CA PRO A 129 22.52 -4.52 3.34
C PRO A 129 21.19 -3.94 3.81
N ALA A 130 20.34 -3.49 2.88
CA ALA A 130 19.04 -2.91 3.22
C ALA A 130 18.09 -3.93 3.85
N ASP A 131 18.01 -5.13 3.27
CA ASP A 131 17.14 -6.20 3.78
C ASP A 131 17.80 -6.96 4.93
N SER A 132 19.15 -6.99 5.03
CA SER A 132 19.83 -7.49 6.23
C SER A 132 19.43 -6.75 7.51
N ARG A 133 19.22 -5.41 7.46
CA ARG A 133 18.71 -4.65 8.61
C ARG A 133 17.28 -5.04 8.99
N ARG A 134 16.43 -5.34 8.00
CA ARG A 134 15.04 -5.76 8.22
C ARG A 134 14.97 -7.17 8.78
N TYR A 135 15.79 -8.06 8.24
CA TYR A 135 15.96 -9.43 8.71
C TYR A 135 16.35 -9.48 10.19
N ALA A 136 17.37 -8.71 10.60
CA ALA A 136 17.86 -8.71 11.98
C ALA A 136 16.75 -8.39 13.02
N HIS A 137 15.79 -7.53 12.64
CA HIS A 137 14.62 -7.27 13.49
C HIS A 137 13.57 -8.38 13.37
N ALA A 138 13.25 -8.80 12.15
CA ALA A 138 12.18 -9.77 11.89
C ALA A 138 12.49 -11.17 12.45
N SER A 139 13.73 -11.63 12.36
CA SER A 139 14.16 -12.96 12.84
C SER A 139 14.10 -13.10 14.37
N ALA A 140 14.02 -11.98 15.10
CA ALA A 140 13.91 -11.97 16.56
C ALA A 140 12.45 -11.99 17.06
N ILE A 141 11.47 -11.88 16.15
CA ILE A 141 10.05 -11.89 16.50
C ILE A 141 9.57 -13.34 16.50
N ASP A 142 9.14 -13.83 17.65
CA ASP A 142 8.44 -15.11 17.74
C ASP A 142 6.97 -14.92 17.34
N ASP A 143 6.51 -15.78 16.43
CA ASP A 143 5.14 -15.82 15.94
C ASP A 143 4.68 -17.28 16.02
N PRO A 144 4.16 -17.74 17.18
CA PRO A 144 3.94 -19.16 17.46
C PRO A 144 3.22 -19.97 16.36
N PRO A 145 2.18 -19.46 15.66
CA PRO A 145 1.53 -20.20 14.58
C PRO A 145 2.37 -20.33 13.29
N PHE A 146 3.50 -19.63 13.18
CA PHE A 146 4.29 -19.55 11.95
C PHE A 146 5.78 -19.86 12.16
N GLU A 147 6.39 -20.41 11.12
CA GLU A 147 7.84 -20.52 10.97
C GLU A 147 8.26 -19.63 9.80
N CYS A 148 9.06 -18.59 10.05
CA CYS A 148 9.52 -17.71 8.97
C CYS A 148 10.80 -18.25 8.34
N ARG A 149 10.78 -18.50 7.02
CA ARG A 149 11.97 -18.82 6.22
C ARG A 149 12.35 -17.68 5.29
N TYR A 150 13.63 -17.60 4.96
CA TYR A 150 14.20 -16.50 4.16
C TYR A 150 15.05 -17.05 3.01
N PRO A 151 14.46 -17.74 2.02
CA PRO A 151 15.23 -18.56 1.09
C PRO A 151 16.24 -17.77 0.25
N LEU A 152 15.92 -16.52 -0.13
CA LEU A 152 16.88 -15.67 -0.83
C LEU A 152 18.14 -15.38 -0.01
N ARG A 153 18.04 -15.32 1.33
CA ARG A 153 19.22 -15.19 2.20
C ARG A 153 19.94 -16.52 2.35
N GLU A 154 19.19 -17.61 2.51
CA GLU A 154 19.72 -18.98 2.57
C GLU A 154 20.55 -19.31 1.32
N TRP A 155 20.13 -18.82 0.15
CA TRP A 155 20.87 -18.98 -1.11
C TRP A 155 21.96 -17.90 -1.33
N GLY A 156 22.06 -16.89 -0.46
CA GLY A 156 23.02 -15.79 -0.60
C GLY A 156 22.72 -14.83 -1.75
N TRP A 157 21.46 -14.67 -2.15
CA TRP A 157 21.08 -13.86 -3.32
C TRP A 157 20.98 -12.38 -2.98
N THR A 158 21.69 -11.55 -3.74
CA THR A 158 21.61 -10.10 -3.64
C THR A 158 20.45 -9.54 -4.47
N ARG A 159 20.15 -8.25 -4.28
CA ARG A 159 19.18 -7.52 -5.09
C ARG A 159 19.44 -7.63 -6.60
N ASP A 160 20.69 -7.49 -7.03
CA ASP A 160 21.04 -7.53 -8.46
C ASP A 160 20.81 -8.92 -9.05
N ARG A 161 21.13 -9.96 -8.27
CA ARG A 161 20.81 -11.35 -8.66
C ARG A 161 19.30 -11.58 -8.74
N CYS A 162 18.53 -10.99 -7.82
CA CYS A 162 17.06 -11.06 -7.86
C CYS A 162 16.50 -10.45 -9.16
N VAL A 163 17.02 -9.28 -9.55
CA VAL A 163 16.64 -8.62 -10.81
C VAL A 163 17.03 -9.48 -12.01
N ALA A 164 18.26 -9.97 -12.07
CA ALA A 164 18.74 -10.82 -13.16
C ALA A 164 17.89 -12.08 -13.33
N ARG A 165 17.48 -12.72 -12.22
CA ARG A 165 16.63 -13.92 -12.25
C ARG A 165 15.23 -13.67 -12.81
N ILE A 166 14.63 -12.52 -12.48
CA ILE A 166 13.31 -12.13 -13.01
C ILE A 166 13.43 -11.90 -14.52
N VAL A 167 14.45 -11.17 -14.96
CA VAL A 167 14.70 -10.92 -16.39
C VAL A 167 14.96 -12.23 -17.14
N SER A 168 15.75 -13.14 -16.58
CA SER A 168 16.02 -14.44 -17.20
C SER A 168 14.78 -15.34 -17.28
N ALA A 169 13.75 -15.08 -16.46
CA ALA A 169 12.45 -15.75 -16.52
C ALA A 169 11.52 -15.14 -17.58
N GLY A 170 11.97 -14.14 -18.33
CA GLY A 170 11.14 -13.41 -19.29
C GLY A 170 10.10 -12.49 -18.63
N LEU A 171 10.25 -12.18 -17.34
CA LEU A 171 9.31 -11.35 -16.59
C LEU A 171 9.83 -9.92 -16.46
N PRO A 172 8.94 -8.91 -16.42
CA PRO A 172 9.33 -7.55 -16.11
C PRO A 172 9.74 -7.44 -14.63
N VAL A 173 10.74 -6.60 -14.37
CA VAL A 173 11.16 -6.27 -13.00
C VAL A 173 10.02 -5.52 -12.33
N PRO A 174 9.52 -5.96 -11.15
CA PRO A 174 8.39 -5.32 -10.51
C PRO A 174 8.74 -3.89 -10.09
N PRO A 175 7.79 -2.95 -10.23
CA PRO A 175 7.96 -1.61 -9.68
C PRO A 175 8.03 -1.67 -8.15
N LYS A 176 8.44 -0.56 -7.54
CA LYS A 176 8.36 -0.42 -6.09
C LYS A 176 6.89 -0.33 -5.67
N SER A 177 6.41 -1.39 -5.02
CA SER A 177 5.06 -1.50 -4.46
C SER A 177 4.94 -0.72 -3.15
N SER A 178 4.14 0.34 -3.17
CA SER A 178 3.69 1.09 -2.00
C SER A 178 2.53 1.99 -2.40
N CYS A 179 1.70 2.37 -1.44
CA CYS A 179 0.65 3.35 -1.70
C CYS A 179 1.22 4.61 -2.36
N PHE A 180 0.49 5.19 -3.33
CA PHE A 180 0.98 6.34 -4.11
C PHE A 180 1.25 7.59 -3.25
N PHE A 181 0.70 7.66 -2.04
CA PHE A 181 0.93 8.72 -1.05
C PHE A 181 1.72 8.25 0.18
N CYS A 182 2.46 7.14 0.08
CA CYS A 182 3.27 6.65 1.20
C CYS A 182 4.36 7.69 1.55
N GLY A 183 4.58 7.97 2.84
CA GLY A 183 5.66 8.88 3.28
C GLY A 183 7.08 8.45 2.89
N ALA A 184 7.25 7.21 2.42
CA ALA A 184 8.52 6.69 1.88
C ALA A 184 8.60 6.71 0.34
N ILE A 185 7.63 7.35 -0.34
CA ILE A 185 7.70 7.61 -1.78
C ILE A 185 8.85 8.57 -2.09
N ARG A 186 9.57 8.32 -3.18
CA ARG A 186 10.69 9.15 -3.63
C ARG A 186 10.23 10.21 -4.64
N PRO A 187 10.98 11.31 -4.83
CA PRO A 187 10.65 12.36 -5.79
C PRO A 187 10.43 11.87 -7.23
N ASP A 188 11.27 10.96 -7.73
CA ASP A 188 11.11 10.33 -9.05
C ASP A 188 9.80 9.54 -9.16
N GLU A 189 9.44 8.82 -8.10
CA GLU A 189 8.17 8.10 -8.04
C GLU A 189 6.97 9.05 -8.05
N VAL A 190 7.07 10.24 -7.43
CA VAL A 190 6.01 11.27 -7.46
C VAL A 190 5.86 11.89 -8.85
N ARG A 191 6.97 12.18 -9.54
CA ARG A 191 6.95 12.72 -10.91
C ARG A 191 6.25 11.80 -11.91
N ALA A 192 6.32 10.48 -11.69
CA ALA A 192 5.70 9.49 -12.56
C ALA A 192 4.20 9.26 -12.26
N LEU A 193 3.65 9.83 -11.18
CA LEU A 193 2.25 9.62 -10.83
C LEU A 193 1.30 10.32 -11.81
N PRO A 194 0.14 9.71 -12.13
CA PRO A 194 -0.90 10.38 -12.89
C PRO A 194 -1.50 11.55 -12.09
N SER A 195 -2.07 12.54 -12.80
CA SER A 195 -2.62 13.76 -12.20
C SER A 195 -3.64 13.49 -11.09
N TRP A 196 -4.51 12.49 -11.24
CA TRP A 196 -5.48 12.12 -10.21
C TRP A 196 -4.82 11.65 -8.90
N CYS A 197 -3.66 10.97 -8.94
CA CYS A 197 -2.91 10.63 -7.74
C CYS A 197 -2.35 11.89 -7.07
N LEU A 198 -1.83 12.83 -7.87
CA LEU A 198 -1.30 14.10 -7.39
C LEU A 198 -2.41 14.93 -6.70
N ARG A 199 -3.60 15.01 -7.30
CA ARG A 199 -4.78 15.66 -6.74
C ARG A 199 -5.14 15.12 -5.36
N LEU A 200 -5.14 13.79 -5.23
CA LEU A 200 -5.43 13.12 -3.97
C LEU A 200 -4.34 13.34 -2.92
N ILE A 201 -3.07 13.45 -3.32
CA ILE A 201 -1.97 13.83 -2.41
C ILE A 201 -2.22 15.23 -1.83
N VAL A 202 -2.57 16.21 -2.69
CA VAL A 202 -2.88 17.58 -2.25
C VAL A 202 -4.08 17.57 -1.30
N LEU A 203 -5.13 16.82 -1.63
CA LEU A 203 -6.32 16.68 -0.80
C LEU A 203 -6.01 16.08 0.58
N ILE A 204 -5.20 15.02 0.65
CA ILE A 204 -4.80 14.38 1.91
C ILE A 204 -4.07 15.38 2.81
N GLU A 205 -3.08 16.08 2.28
CA GLU A 205 -2.27 17.02 3.05
C GLU A 205 -3.08 18.25 3.49
N ALA A 206 -3.90 18.82 2.61
CA ALA A 206 -4.76 19.95 2.92
C ALA A 206 -5.78 19.60 4.02
N ARG A 207 -6.35 18.38 3.96
CA ARG A 207 -7.32 17.92 4.95
C ARG A 207 -6.68 17.62 6.30
N ALA A 208 -5.47 17.07 6.32
CA ALA A 208 -4.77 16.75 7.55
C ALA A 208 -4.15 18.00 8.22
N GLU A 209 -3.75 19.00 7.44
CA GLU A 209 -2.98 20.19 7.85
C GLU A 209 -3.46 20.84 9.17
N PRO A 210 -4.76 21.13 9.39
CA PRO A 210 -5.22 21.76 10.63
C PRO A 210 -5.01 20.91 11.90
N ARG A 211 -4.74 19.61 11.76
CA ARG A 211 -4.56 18.66 12.87
C ARG A 211 -3.09 18.25 13.09
N LEU A 212 -2.17 18.67 12.22
CA LEU A 212 -0.77 18.30 12.34
C LEU A 212 -0.08 19.17 13.40
N ARG A 213 0.68 18.53 14.29
CA ARG A 213 1.43 19.22 15.37
C ARG A 213 2.94 18.99 15.29
N SER A 214 3.36 17.82 14.82
CA SER A 214 4.77 17.38 14.87
C SER A 214 5.45 17.29 13.49
N VAL A 215 4.65 17.37 12.42
CA VAL A 215 5.05 17.22 11.03
C VAL A 215 4.34 18.24 10.14
N GLU A 216 4.94 18.58 9.02
CA GLU A 216 4.42 19.50 8.01
C GLU A 216 3.50 18.79 7.00
N GLY A 217 3.81 17.55 6.62
CA GLY A 217 3.08 16.81 5.60
C GLY A 217 3.49 15.33 5.48
N LEU A 218 3.21 14.71 4.33
CA LEU A 218 3.46 13.29 4.07
C LEU A 218 4.95 12.93 4.15
N TRP A 219 5.84 13.84 3.78
CA TRP A 219 7.29 13.72 3.93
C TRP A 219 7.84 14.21 5.26
N ARG A 220 6.95 14.41 6.24
CA ARG A 220 7.26 14.80 7.61
C ARG A 220 7.73 16.24 7.70
N ARG A 221 9.04 16.49 7.70
CA ARG A 221 9.64 17.80 7.89
C ARG A 221 10.52 18.14 6.69
N SER A 222 10.60 19.43 6.38
CA SER A 222 11.48 19.91 5.33
C SER A 222 12.94 19.61 5.67
N THR A 223 13.69 19.16 4.67
CA THR A 223 15.14 18.99 4.70
C THR A 223 15.77 19.93 3.67
N LYS A 224 17.10 19.99 3.65
CA LYS A 224 17.83 20.77 2.63
C LYS A 224 17.51 20.36 1.19
N THR A 225 17.06 19.12 0.98
CA THR A 225 16.90 18.52 -0.35
C THR A 225 15.46 18.20 -0.70
N LYS A 226 14.51 18.31 0.25
CA LYS A 226 13.13 17.91 0.04
C LYS A 226 12.16 18.62 1.00
N PRO A 227 11.01 19.13 0.53
CA PRO A 227 10.00 19.69 1.41
C PRO A 227 9.35 18.63 2.31
N GLY A 228 8.76 19.07 3.41
CA GLY A 228 8.00 18.21 4.33
C GLY A 228 6.63 17.81 3.78
N LYS A 229 6.05 18.62 2.88
CA LYS A 229 4.83 18.33 2.13
C LYS A 229 5.15 17.85 0.73
N ILE A 230 4.44 16.83 0.25
CA ILE A 230 4.54 16.43 -1.16
C ILE A 230 3.85 17.47 -2.05
N THR A 231 2.80 18.15 -1.55
CA THR A 231 2.12 19.27 -2.23
C THR A 231 3.09 20.37 -2.65
N ASP A 232 4.04 20.74 -1.78
CA ASP A 232 5.01 21.79 -2.11
C ASP A 232 5.97 21.35 -3.21
N PHE A 233 6.30 20.05 -3.26
CA PHE A 233 7.08 19.47 -4.35
C PHE A 233 6.29 19.42 -5.66
N ILE A 234 5.02 19.01 -5.61
CA ILE A 234 4.10 19.02 -6.77
C ILE A 234 4.02 20.43 -7.38
N ARG A 235 3.86 21.44 -6.52
CA ARG A 235 3.88 22.87 -6.92
C ARG A 235 5.22 23.26 -7.54
N ALA A 236 6.33 23.01 -6.83
CA ALA A 236 7.66 23.45 -7.25
C ALA A 236 8.08 22.84 -8.61
N GLU A 237 7.73 21.59 -8.83
CA GLU A 237 8.00 20.84 -10.07
C GLU A 237 6.92 21.04 -11.15
N ARG A 238 5.89 21.84 -10.86
CA ARG A 238 4.76 22.13 -11.77
C ARG A 238 4.06 20.86 -12.28
N LEU A 239 3.91 19.87 -11.42
CA LEU A 239 3.24 18.59 -11.75
C LEU A 239 1.71 18.70 -11.77
N LEU A 240 1.17 19.78 -11.19
CA LEU A 240 -0.23 20.20 -11.32
C LEU A 240 -0.29 21.73 -11.50
N PRO A 241 -1.35 22.28 -12.13
CA PRO A 241 -1.56 23.72 -12.21
C PRO A 241 -1.69 24.35 -10.83
N GLU A 242 -1.07 25.51 -10.61
CA GLU A 242 -1.11 26.19 -9.30
C GLU A 242 -2.54 26.55 -8.87
N ALA A 243 -3.38 26.98 -9.82
CA ALA A 243 -4.79 27.27 -9.58
C ALA A 243 -5.56 26.04 -9.07
N GLU A 244 -5.22 24.85 -9.59
CA GLU A 244 -5.83 23.59 -9.19
C GLU A 244 -5.42 23.22 -7.76
N ILE A 245 -4.12 23.32 -7.44
CA ILE A 245 -3.59 23.11 -6.09
C ILE A 245 -4.28 24.07 -5.10
N ALA A 246 -4.40 25.36 -5.46
CA ALA A 246 -5.04 26.37 -4.63
C ALA A 246 -6.53 26.06 -4.39
N ALA A 247 -7.26 25.62 -5.43
CA ALA A 247 -8.66 25.22 -5.30
C ALA A 247 -8.85 24.03 -4.35
N ILE A 248 -8.06 22.96 -4.53
CA ILE A 248 -8.13 21.78 -3.66
C ILE A 248 -7.86 22.18 -2.20
N ARG A 249 -6.82 22.99 -1.95
CA ARG A 249 -6.46 23.41 -0.59
C ARG A 249 -7.54 24.26 0.07
N ARG A 250 -8.16 25.17 -0.69
CA ARG A 250 -9.25 26.02 -0.20
C ARG A 250 -10.48 25.19 0.20
N ASP A 251 -10.83 24.20 -0.61
CA ASP A 251 -12.11 23.50 -0.46
C ASP A 251 -12.01 22.23 0.43
N ALA A 252 -10.82 21.61 0.52
CA ALA A 252 -10.58 20.37 1.27
C ALA A 252 -11.05 20.35 2.75
N PRO A 253 -10.91 21.43 3.55
CA PRO A 253 -11.40 21.43 4.93
C PRO A 253 -12.91 21.19 5.03
N THR A 254 -13.69 21.75 4.11
CA THR A 254 -15.16 21.74 4.17
C THR A 254 -15.80 20.69 3.25
N ASN A 255 -15.13 20.23 2.20
CA ASN A 255 -15.73 19.32 1.21
C ASN A 255 -16.28 18.01 1.81
N LEU A 256 -15.53 17.34 2.69
CA LEU A 256 -16.06 16.12 3.31
C LEU A 256 -17.15 16.43 4.35
N ILE A 257 -17.11 17.59 5.00
CA ILE A 257 -18.16 18.00 5.94
C ILE A 257 -19.47 18.20 5.18
N ARG A 258 -19.42 18.95 4.07
CA ARG A 258 -20.58 19.13 3.17
C ARG A 258 -21.12 17.80 2.64
N PHE A 259 -20.24 16.87 2.29
CA PHE A 259 -20.62 15.51 1.90
C PHE A 259 -21.34 14.76 3.03
N GLN A 260 -20.83 14.86 4.26
CA GLN A 260 -21.46 14.26 5.44
C GLN A 260 -22.82 14.88 5.76
N ASP A 261 -22.94 16.21 5.65
CA ASP A 261 -24.18 16.93 5.85
C ASP A 261 -25.23 16.54 4.81
N ALA A 262 -24.86 16.51 3.52
CA ALA A 262 -25.75 16.07 2.45
C ALA A 262 -26.19 14.61 2.64
N ALA A 263 -25.27 13.70 2.99
CA ALA A 263 -25.59 12.30 3.23
C ALA A 263 -26.48 12.10 4.47
N SER A 264 -26.45 13.02 5.44
CA SER A 264 -27.32 12.94 6.62
C SER A 264 -28.81 13.07 6.27
N LEU A 265 -29.12 13.71 5.14
CA LEU A 265 -30.49 13.90 4.63
C LEU A 265 -31.03 12.70 3.87
N VAL A 266 -30.20 11.69 3.61
CA VAL A 266 -30.52 10.50 2.80
C VAL A 266 -30.58 9.25 3.69
N PRO A 267 -31.50 8.30 3.43
CA PRO A 267 -31.55 7.01 4.14
C PRO A 267 -30.21 6.28 4.09
N VAL A 268 -29.86 5.57 5.17
CA VAL A 268 -28.54 4.91 5.31
C VAL A 268 -28.20 3.97 4.15
N SER A 269 -29.20 3.28 3.59
CA SER A 269 -29.06 2.38 2.43
C SER A 269 -28.66 3.07 1.14
N GLU A 270 -28.92 4.37 1.02
CA GLU A 270 -28.72 5.18 -0.19
C GLU A 270 -27.58 6.19 -0.04
N ARG A 271 -26.92 6.23 1.13
CA ARG A 271 -25.84 7.17 1.36
C ARG A 271 -24.64 6.87 0.45
N PRO A 272 -24.08 7.89 -0.20
CA PRO A 272 -22.91 7.71 -1.04
C PRO A 272 -21.70 7.21 -0.22
N THR A 273 -20.86 6.41 -0.86
CA THR A 273 -19.64 5.87 -0.24
C THR A 273 -18.49 6.88 -0.29
N MET A 274 -17.46 6.65 0.53
CA MET A 274 -16.24 7.45 0.46
C MET A 274 -15.55 7.30 -0.89
N GLU A 275 -15.60 6.11 -1.47
CA GLU A 275 -15.05 5.79 -2.78
C GLU A 275 -15.78 6.57 -3.89
N ALA A 276 -17.12 6.67 -3.83
CA ALA A 276 -17.89 7.48 -4.77
C ALA A 276 -17.51 8.97 -4.66
N TRP A 277 -17.36 9.50 -3.43
CA TRP A 277 -16.91 10.88 -3.22
C TRP A 277 -15.51 11.14 -3.78
N ILE A 278 -14.56 10.21 -3.59
CA ILE A 278 -13.21 10.29 -4.17
C ILE A 278 -13.25 10.29 -5.69
N ALA A 279 -14.14 9.49 -6.30
CA ALA A 279 -14.33 9.47 -7.75
C ALA A 279 -14.88 10.81 -8.26
N THR A 280 -15.93 11.35 -7.63
CA THR A 280 -16.49 12.66 -7.98
C THR A 280 -15.48 13.80 -7.79
N PHE A 281 -14.67 13.76 -6.74
CA PHE A 281 -13.60 14.74 -6.52
C PHE A 281 -12.61 14.79 -7.69
N ASN A 282 -12.19 13.62 -8.20
CA ASN A 282 -11.29 13.58 -9.35
C ASN A 282 -11.99 13.94 -10.67
N ALA A 283 -13.25 13.54 -10.85
CA ALA A 283 -14.03 13.82 -12.06
C ALA A 283 -14.38 15.30 -12.20
N GLY A 284 -14.79 15.97 -11.12
CA GLY A 284 -15.21 17.38 -11.12
C GLY A 284 -14.10 18.40 -11.38
N LEU A 285 -12.85 17.95 -11.52
CA LEU A 285 -11.71 18.77 -11.92
C LEU A 285 -11.27 18.52 -13.38
N MET A 286 -11.87 17.55 -14.09
CA MET A 286 -11.67 17.37 -15.53
C MET A 286 -12.61 18.26 -16.36
N GLU A 287 -13.69 18.77 -15.77
CA GLU A 287 -14.67 19.67 -16.43
C GLU A 287 -14.30 21.16 -16.30
N ALA A 288 -13.19 21.47 -15.61
CA ALA A 288 -12.69 22.84 -15.39
C ALA A 288 -11.41 23.16 -16.19
N GLU A 289 -10.94 22.23 -17.02
CA GLU A 289 -9.90 22.42 -18.06
C GLU A 289 -10.55 22.64 -19.42
#